data_AF-R9TNP5-F1
#
_entry.id   AF-R9TNP5-F1
#
_cell.length_a   1.000
_cell.length_b   1.000
_cell.length_c   1.000
_cell.angle_alpha   90.00
_cell.angle_beta   90.00
_cell.angle_gamma   90.00
#
_symmetry.space_group_name_H-M   'P 1'
#
loop_
_entity.id
_entity.type
_entity.pdbx_description
1 polymer ?
#
loop_
_entity_poly.entity_id
_entity_poly.type
_entity_poly.pdbx_seq_one_letter_code
_entity_poly.pdbx_strand_id
1 'polypeptide(L)'
;MLLPNSLRTAEGVGSFTTASIAGKKVMLYTQEGIPPGETGTNMLYLWVTDNNRTFQVGPISMDTTEEITSSNTLLYSNDALHLLQERVSKTTTGVSLSPLTDALKTITSVLETWAKLDASLSKLSAPTAGLVGFLSDASGDGTWNDAYRCVDATVTNAKKVEDGFKFTGSESYAMWPVNMREYHSVHSFVDYAFTLVATVTIDEVPNGGASLLGASLGDNENTTFVGLLYTLANEWETVFSGTATRSEITWEWGKEYQVALILQGNEGSVYVDGVLVGSSKTLPTIEARRHEMTHFYFGGGKDGSARVKNVFLYNRPLSEEELKKVDDSNASWKRAADSSDGSGKSTADGSKASEHRAVDSSKASGKPAGDSSTRADGFRVLILLLLGLWGFAALC
;
A
#
# COMPACT_ATOMS: atom_id res chain seq x y z
N MET A 1 25.10 -13.80 3.16
CA MET A 1 25.20 -12.34 3.00
C MET A 1 24.81 -11.74 4.34
N LEU A 2 25.75 -11.12 5.05
CA LEU A 2 25.51 -10.60 6.40
C LEU A 2 24.73 -9.30 6.27
N LEU A 3 23.49 -9.28 6.75
CA LEU A 3 22.65 -8.09 6.82
C LEU A 3 23.33 -7.05 7.73
N PRO A 4 23.44 -5.77 7.33
CA PRO A 4 23.89 -4.72 8.23
C PRO A 4 22.91 -4.60 9.41
N ASN A 5 23.46 -4.50 10.62
CA ASN A 5 22.76 -4.41 11.90
C ASN A 5 21.51 -3.50 11.86
N SER A 6 20.33 -4.10 11.95
CA SER A 6 19.01 -3.46 12.12
C SER A 6 18.75 -2.89 13.52
N LEU A 7 19.79 -2.62 14.32
CA LEU A 7 19.67 -2.35 15.76
C LEU A 7 19.65 -0.87 16.20
N ARG A 8 19.54 0.09 15.29
CA ARG A 8 19.37 1.52 15.65
C ARG A 8 18.37 2.24 14.76
N THR A 9 17.08 2.07 15.03
CA THR A 9 16.04 2.98 14.50
C THR A 9 14.71 2.78 15.25
N ALA A 10 14.74 2.98 16.56
CA ALA A 10 13.53 3.32 17.30
C ALA A 10 13.93 4.35 18.34
N GLU A 11 14.09 5.60 17.89
CA GLU A 11 14.09 6.73 18.80
C GLU A 11 12.61 7.08 19.07
N GLY A 12 12.30 7.37 20.33
CA GLY A 12 10.95 7.31 20.88
C GLY A 12 9.96 8.28 20.24
N VAL A 13 8.68 8.08 20.53
CA VAL A 13 7.66 9.09 20.27
C VAL A 13 7.93 10.29 21.19
N GLY A 14 8.18 11.47 20.61
CA GLY A 14 8.53 12.68 21.36
C GLY A 14 7.29 13.40 21.88
N SER A 15 6.44 13.84 20.96
CA SER A 15 5.18 14.53 21.23
C SER A 15 4.01 13.77 20.64
N PHE A 16 2.87 13.84 21.31
CA PHE A 16 1.62 13.26 20.86
C PHE A 16 0.46 14.21 21.21
N THR A 17 -0.37 14.52 20.23
CA THR A 17 -1.54 15.38 20.42
C THR A 17 -2.70 14.94 19.52
N THR A 18 -3.89 15.44 19.81
CA THR A 18 -5.08 15.23 18.98
C THR A 18 -5.52 16.55 18.36
N ALA A 19 -6.02 16.50 17.12
CA ALA A 19 -6.49 17.66 16.40
C ALA A 19 -7.73 17.33 15.57
N SER A 20 -8.51 18.35 15.24
CA SER A 20 -9.57 18.26 14.24
C SER A 20 -9.15 19.07 13.02
N ILE A 21 -8.72 18.38 11.95
CA ILE A 21 -8.19 19.00 10.73
C ILE A 21 -9.04 18.50 9.57
N ALA A 22 -9.46 19.41 8.67
CA ALA A 22 -10.34 19.10 7.55
C ALA A 22 -11.62 18.33 7.96
N GLY A 23 -12.17 18.64 9.13
CA GLY A 23 -13.37 17.96 9.67
C GLY A 23 -13.12 16.55 10.22
N LYS A 24 -11.88 16.08 10.28
CA LYS A 24 -11.51 14.75 10.78
C LYS A 24 -10.72 14.84 12.08
N LYS A 25 -11.08 14.01 13.06
CA LYS A 25 -10.29 13.83 14.29
C LYS A 25 -9.10 12.94 13.99
N VAL A 26 -7.90 13.42 14.32
CA VAL A 26 -6.64 12.72 14.06
C VAL A 26 -5.71 12.83 15.27
N MET A 27 -4.75 11.93 15.32
CA MET A 27 -3.60 12.00 16.22
C MET A 27 -2.39 12.47 15.41
N LEU A 28 -1.63 13.39 15.98
CA LEU A 28 -0.35 13.87 15.46
C LEU A 28 0.73 13.46 16.43
N TYR A 29 1.82 12.93 15.92
CA TYR A 29 2.96 12.61 16.76
C TYR A 29 4.29 12.88 16.08
N THR A 30 5.30 13.14 16.90
CA THR A 30 6.68 13.26 16.45
C THR A 30 7.45 12.00 16.77
N GLN A 31 8.35 11.62 15.88
CA GLN A 31 9.24 10.49 16.09
C GLN A 31 10.64 10.86 15.63
N GLU A 32 11.62 10.58 16.47
CA GLU A 32 13.01 10.72 16.12
C GLU A 32 13.45 9.55 15.23
N GLY A 33 14.32 9.83 14.27
CA GLY A 33 14.87 8.81 13.41
C GLY A 33 16.14 9.27 12.72
N ILE A 34 16.98 8.30 12.39
CA ILE A 34 18.19 8.50 11.60
C ILE A 34 17.81 8.35 10.12
N PRO A 35 18.14 9.32 9.26
CA PRO A 35 17.87 9.20 7.83
C PRO A 35 18.65 8.02 7.21
N PRO A 36 18.08 7.34 6.19
CA PRO A 36 18.75 6.24 5.51
C PRO A 36 20.11 6.67 4.90
N GLY A 37 21.18 5.95 5.22
CA GLY A 37 22.51 6.20 4.66
C GLY A 37 23.34 7.28 5.36
N GLU A 38 22.80 7.95 6.39
CA GLU A 38 23.53 8.92 7.20
C GLU A 38 23.85 8.37 8.59
N THR A 39 25.03 8.71 9.11
CA THR A 39 25.44 8.34 10.47
C THR A 39 25.55 9.58 11.34
N GLY A 40 24.72 9.69 12.37
CA GLY A 40 24.92 10.64 13.48
C GLY A 40 24.11 11.93 13.44
N THR A 41 23.08 12.03 12.59
CA THR A 41 22.16 13.18 12.57
C THR A 41 20.73 12.73 12.83
N ASN A 42 20.15 13.16 13.95
CA ASN A 42 18.78 12.84 14.30
C ASN A 42 17.82 13.81 13.59
N MET A 43 16.84 13.26 12.89
CA MET A 43 15.72 13.98 12.31
C MET A 43 14.47 13.73 13.12
N LEU A 44 13.69 14.79 13.32
CA LEU A 44 12.37 14.71 13.94
C LEU A 44 11.32 14.67 12.83
N TYR A 45 10.63 13.54 12.72
CA TYR A 45 9.55 13.33 11.74
C TYR A 45 8.19 13.65 12.34
N LEU A 46 7.30 14.21 11.54
CA LEU A 46 5.89 14.37 11.86
C LEU A 46 5.06 13.27 11.20
N TRP A 47 4.12 12.75 11.97
CA TRP A 47 3.17 11.73 11.54
C TRP A 47 1.74 12.17 11.82
N VAL A 48 0.82 11.70 10.99
CA VAL A 48 -0.63 11.83 11.21
C VAL A 48 -1.30 10.48 11.08
N THR A 49 -2.23 10.17 11.99
CA THR A 49 -3.03 8.94 11.94
C THR A 49 -4.47 9.19 12.33
N ASP A 50 -5.39 8.46 11.69
CA ASP A 50 -6.82 8.42 12.03
C ASP A 50 -7.21 7.18 12.84
N ASN A 51 -6.23 6.51 13.47
CA ASN A 51 -6.36 5.23 14.16
C ASN A 51 -6.52 4.00 13.23
N ASN A 52 -6.56 4.19 11.91
CA ASN A 52 -6.47 3.11 10.93
C ASN A 52 -5.23 3.28 10.04
N ARG A 53 -5.11 4.43 9.38
CA ARG A 53 -4.00 4.80 8.49
C ARG A 53 -3.00 5.64 9.23
N THR A 54 -1.74 5.55 8.82
CA THR A 54 -0.65 6.37 9.35
C THR A 54 0.16 6.91 8.18
N PHE A 55 0.27 8.23 8.10
CA PHE A 55 1.01 8.92 7.05
C PHE A 55 2.21 9.65 7.62
N GLN A 56 3.38 9.41 7.03
CA GLN A 56 4.60 10.15 7.31
C GLN A 56 4.55 11.49 6.57
N VAL A 57 4.44 12.59 7.31
CA VAL A 57 4.42 13.92 6.70
C VAL A 57 5.80 14.33 6.21
N GLY A 58 6.83 13.91 6.94
CA GLY A 58 8.24 14.18 6.62
C GLY A 58 9.00 14.78 7.81
N PRO A 59 10.29 15.09 7.62
CA PRO A 59 11.10 15.73 8.64
C PRO A 59 10.62 17.17 8.86
N ILE A 60 10.46 17.56 10.13
CA ILE A 60 10.05 18.90 10.56
C ILE A 60 11.15 19.63 11.34
N SER A 61 12.21 18.92 11.72
CA SER A 61 13.37 19.44 12.39
C SER A 61 14.55 18.48 12.23
N MET A 62 15.76 19.02 12.29
CA MET A 62 17.01 18.26 12.28
C MET A 62 17.93 18.78 13.38
N ASP A 63 18.68 17.87 13.99
CA ASP A 63 19.76 18.22 14.92
C ASP A 63 21.05 18.57 14.18
N THR A 64 21.89 19.37 14.82
CA THR A 64 23.22 19.74 14.29
C THR A 64 24.30 19.33 15.27
N THR A 65 25.56 19.40 14.85
CA THR A 65 26.71 19.15 15.73
C THR A 65 26.86 20.19 16.85
N GLU A 66 26.23 21.36 16.71
CA GLU A 66 26.32 22.48 17.65
C GLU A 66 25.09 22.59 18.56
N GLU A 67 23.93 22.14 18.06
CA GLU A 67 22.63 22.30 18.70
C GLU A 67 21.77 21.06 18.49
N ILE A 68 21.37 20.45 19.60
CA ILE A 68 20.55 19.23 19.63
C ILE A 68 19.17 19.53 20.24
N THR A 69 18.17 18.76 19.82
CA THR A 69 16.82 18.82 20.40
C THR A 69 16.80 18.00 21.69
N SER A 70 16.48 18.63 22.81
CA SER A 70 16.32 17.92 24.09
C SER A 70 14.88 17.50 24.35
N SER A 71 13.91 18.28 23.86
CA SER A 71 12.49 18.01 24.01
C SER A 71 11.71 18.72 22.91
N ASN A 72 10.52 18.18 22.57
CA ASN A 72 9.63 18.81 21.60
C ASN A 72 8.16 18.61 22.00
N THR A 73 7.31 19.57 21.61
CA THR A 73 5.87 19.45 21.74
C THR A 73 5.13 20.06 20.55
N LEU A 74 4.08 19.37 20.09
CA LEU A 74 3.18 19.83 19.05
C LEU A 74 2.02 20.61 19.66
N LEU A 75 1.70 21.76 19.06
CA LEU A 75 0.53 22.56 19.41
C LEU A 75 -0.30 22.82 18.16
N TYR A 76 -1.54 22.35 18.16
CA TYR A 76 -2.55 22.75 17.18
C TYR A 76 -3.55 23.70 17.84
N SER A 77 -3.59 24.95 17.37
CA SER A 77 -4.46 26.00 17.92
C SER A 77 -4.79 27.02 16.85
N ASN A 78 -6.03 27.51 16.83
CA ASN A 78 -6.53 28.49 15.85
C ASN A 78 -6.19 28.10 14.40
N ASP A 79 -6.47 26.84 14.05
CA ASP A 79 -6.19 26.25 12.73
C ASP A 79 -4.72 26.32 12.28
N ALA A 80 -3.78 26.45 13.22
CA ALA A 80 -2.35 26.49 12.96
C ALA A 80 -1.61 25.42 13.77
N LEU A 81 -0.66 24.74 13.11
CA LEU A 81 0.19 23.73 13.73
C LEU A 81 1.57 24.33 14.02
N HIS A 82 2.06 24.15 15.24
CA HIS A 82 3.36 24.62 15.67
C HIS A 82 4.16 23.51 16.34
N LEU A 83 5.47 23.60 16.20
CA LEU A 83 6.44 22.79 16.92
C LEU A 83 7.18 23.69 17.90
N LEU A 84 7.06 23.40 19.19
CA LEU A 84 7.90 23.99 20.22
C LEU A 84 9.04 23.02 20.51
N GLN A 85 10.28 23.50 20.51
CA GLN A 85 11.45 22.68 20.80
C GLN A 85 12.34 23.34 21.84
N GLU A 86 12.83 22.53 22.77
CA GLU A 86 13.98 22.90 23.58
C GLU A 86 15.25 22.52 22.83
N ARG A 87 16.09 23.52 22.58
CA ARG A 87 17.36 23.38 21.88
C ARG A 87 18.51 23.64 22.83
N VAL A 88 19.49 22.75 22.81
CA VAL A 88 20.62 22.78 23.73
C VAL A 88 21.91 22.80 22.93
N SER A 89 22.79 23.75 23.28
CA SER A 89 24.16 23.84 22.82
C SER A 89 25.12 23.76 24.02
N LYS A 90 26.44 23.78 23.77
CA LYS A 90 27.45 23.70 24.85
C LYS A 90 27.36 24.84 25.88
N THR A 91 26.81 25.99 25.51
CA THR A 91 26.83 27.20 26.33
C THR A 91 25.45 27.76 26.63
N THR A 92 24.42 27.31 25.91
CA THR A 92 23.09 27.94 25.95
C THR A 92 22.00 26.90 25.76
N THR A 93 20.90 27.07 26.51
CA THR A 93 19.63 26.39 26.28
C THR A 93 18.60 27.43 25.86
N GLY A 94 17.88 27.16 24.78
CA GLY A 94 16.86 28.03 24.22
C GLY A 94 15.60 27.25 23.88
N VAL A 95 14.50 27.98 23.67
CA VAL A 95 13.24 27.40 23.20
C VAL A 95 12.90 28.05 21.85
N SER A 96 12.67 27.24 20.83
CA SER A 96 12.22 27.68 19.52
C SER A 96 10.75 27.30 19.31
N LEU A 97 9.99 28.20 18.69
CA LEU A 97 8.62 27.95 18.26
C LEU A 97 8.55 28.14 16.75
N SER A 98 8.30 27.05 16.03
CA SER A 98 8.28 27.03 14.57
C SER A 98 6.87 26.76 14.04
N PRO A 99 6.32 27.59 13.13
CA PRO A 99 5.08 27.28 12.45
C PRO A 99 5.30 26.15 11.44
N LEU A 100 4.42 25.14 11.46
CA LEU A 100 4.45 23.99 10.55
C LEU A 100 3.41 24.14 9.43
N THR A 101 3.38 25.31 8.79
CA THR A 101 2.36 25.69 7.80
C THR A 101 2.29 24.71 6.62
N ASP A 102 3.44 24.34 6.05
CA ASP A 102 3.46 23.45 4.89
C ASP A 102 3.14 22.00 5.25
N ALA A 103 3.61 21.54 6.42
CA ALA A 103 3.22 20.24 6.95
C ALA A 103 1.71 20.15 7.19
N LEU A 104 1.08 21.21 7.72
CA LEU A 104 -0.37 21.28 7.91
C LEU A 104 -1.14 21.26 6.59
N LYS A 105 -0.64 21.93 5.52
CA LYS A 105 -1.24 21.83 4.18
C LYS A 105 -1.16 20.40 3.65
N THR A 106 -0.02 19.74 3.80
CA THR A 106 0.16 18.33 3.41
C THR A 106 -0.80 17.42 4.16
N ILE A 107 -0.91 17.57 5.48
CA ILE A 107 -1.85 16.82 6.31
C ILE A 107 -3.28 17.04 5.79
N THR A 108 -3.69 18.30 5.61
CA THR A 108 -5.04 18.64 5.11
C THR A 108 -5.33 17.95 3.78
N SER A 109 -4.39 18.00 2.82
CA SER A 109 -4.51 17.32 1.53
C SER A 109 -4.69 15.81 1.67
N VAL A 110 -3.90 15.15 2.54
CA VAL A 110 -3.99 13.70 2.77
C VAL A 110 -5.32 13.33 3.43
N LEU A 111 -5.78 14.10 4.43
CA LEU A 111 -7.06 13.84 5.10
C LEU A 111 -8.24 14.02 4.15
N GLU A 112 -8.19 14.98 3.24
CA GLU A 112 -9.19 15.12 2.19
C GLU A 112 -9.17 13.93 1.22
N THR A 113 -7.99 13.44 0.84
CA THR A 113 -7.86 12.21 0.03
C THR A 113 -8.51 11.03 0.74
N TRP A 114 -8.21 10.83 2.02
CA TRP A 114 -8.81 9.74 2.82
C TRP A 114 -10.34 9.86 2.87
N ALA A 115 -10.88 11.05 3.14
CA ALA A 115 -12.31 11.28 3.20
C ALA A 115 -13.01 11.03 1.85
N LYS A 116 -12.41 11.48 0.74
CA LYS A 116 -12.94 11.29 -0.63
C LYS A 116 -12.95 9.80 -1.01
N LEU A 117 -11.90 9.07 -0.70
CA LEU A 117 -11.81 7.63 -0.96
C LEU A 117 -12.81 6.84 -0.12
N ASP A 118 -12.88 7.12 1.19
CA ASP A 118 -13.84 6.48 2.08
C ASP A 118 -15.29 6.73 1.63
N ALA A 119 -15.62 7.96 1.22
CA ALA A 119 -16.94 8.28 0.68
C ALA A 119 -17.24 7.52 -0.62
N SER A 120 -16.23 7.35 -1.48
CA SER A 120 -16.39 6.63 -2.76
C SER A 120 -16.60 5.14 -2.55
N LEU A 121 -15.80 4.51 -1.68
CA LEU A 121 -15.94 3.10 -1.31
C LEU A 121 -17.25 2.83 -0.59
N SER A 122 -17.66 3.73 0.32
CA SER A 122 -18.93 3.60 1.05
C SER A 122 -20.15 3.71 0.12
N LYS A 123 -20.09 4.53 -0.93
CA LYS A 123 -21.15 4.58 -1.97
C LYS A 123 -21.28 3.26 -2.72
N LEU A 124 -20.19 2.50 -2.84
CA LEU A 124 -20.17 1.15 -3.41
C LEU A 124 -20.42 0.06 -2.36
N SER A 125 -20.81 0.45 -1.15
CA SER A 125 -21.05 -0.44 0.00
C SER A 125 -19.82 -1.20 0.52
N ALA A 126 -18.62 -0.88 0.05
CA ALA A 126 -17.39 -1.46 0.59
C ALA A 126 -17.17 -0.97 2.03
N PRO A 127 -16.82 -1.87 2.98
CA PRO A 127 -16.50 -1.47 4.34
C PRO A 127 -15.26 -0.57 4.36
N THR A 128 -15.36 0.56 5.05
CA THR A 128 -14.23 1.50 5.25
C THR A 128 -13.72 1.50 6.70
N ALA A 129 -14.51 0.94 7.62
CA ALA A 129 -14.11 0.74 9.01
C ALA A 129 -12.95 -0.25 9.07
N GLY A 130 -11.81 0.22 9.58
CA GLY A 130 -10.58 -0.56 9.69
C GLY A 130 -9.78 -0.73 8.40
N LEU A 131 -10.19 -0.09 7.29
CA LEU A 131 -9.45 -0.14 6.03
C LEU A 131 -8.18 0.73 6.14
N VAL A 132 -7.02 0.13 5.98
CA VAL A 132 -5.70 0.76 6.17
C VAL A 132 -5.05 1.17 4.86
N GLY A 133 -5.10 0.31 3.85
CA GLY A 133 -4.44 0.54 2.57
C GLY A 133 -5.23 -0.05 1.41
N PHE A 134 -5.03 0.53 0.22
CA PHE A 134 -5.71 0.08 -0.99
C PHE A 134 -4.79 0.22 -2.22
N LEU A 135 -4.40 -0.91 -2.82
CA LEU A 135 -3.61 -0.95 -4.06
C LEU A 135 -4.54 -1.23 -5.25
N SER A 136 -4.57 -0.34 -6.23
CA SER A 136 -5.46 -0.44 -7.41
C SER A 136 -4.78 0.08 -8.68
N ASP A 137 -5.35 1.05 -9.41
CA ASP A 137 -4.80 1.42 -10.71
C ASP A 137 -3.54 2.30 -10.64
N ALA A 138 -3.38 3.09 -9.58
CA ALA A 138 -2.24 4.00 -9.44
C ALA A 138 -0.91 3.24 -9.29
N SER A 139 0.09 3.59 -10.11
CA SER A 139 1.43 3.00 -10.09
C SER A 139 2.50 3.99 -10.53
N GLY A 140 3.72 3.80 -10.06
CA GLY A 140 4.91 4.51 -10.50
C GLY A 140 5.92 3.58 -11.17
N ASP A 141 7.12 4.09 -11.43
CA ASP A 141 8.23 3.27 -11.93
C ASP A 141 8.67 2.29 -10.83
N GLY A 142 8.30 1.02 -10.99
CA GLY A 142 8.58 -0.04 -10.01
C GLY A 142 7.73 0.01 -8.74
N THR A 143 6.62 0.78 -8.70
CA THR A 143 5.75 0.86 -7.51
C THR A 143 4.28 0.63 -7.83
N TRP A 144 3.56 0.03 -6.89
CA TRP A 144 2.10 -0.05 -6.86
C TRP A 144 1.63 0.84 -5.71
N ASN A 145 0.99 1.95 -6.05
CA ASN A 145 0.77 3.03 -5.11
C ASN A 145 -0.46 2.78 -4.24
N ASP A 146 -0.32 3.03 -2.95
CA ASP A 146 -1.43 3.02 -2.01
C ASP A 146 -2.30 4.27 -2.22
N ALA A 147 -3.59 4.05 -2.48
CA ALA A 147 -4.54 5.11 -2.68
C ALA A 147 -4.67 6.01 -1.44
N TYR A 148 -4.45 5.47 -0.23
CA TYR A 148 -4.39 6.25 1.01
C TYR A 148 -3.05 6.98 1.20
N ARG A 149 -2.08 6.78 0.32
CA ARG A 149 -0.76 7.44 0.28
C ARG A 149 0.12 7.13 1.50
N CYS A 150 -0.14 6.03 2.21
CA CYS A 150 0.58 5.67 3.43
C CYS A 150 1.81 4.82 3.13
N VAL A 151 1.62 3.69 2.44
CA VAL A 151 2.70 2.74 2.17
C VAL A 151 2.51 2.17 0.77
N ASP A 152 3.40 2.49 -0.15
CA ASP A 152 3.38 1.90 -1.50
C ASP A 152 3.99 0.48 -1.47
N ALA A 153 3.60 -0.36 -2.43
CA ALA A 153 4.26 -1.64 -2.67
C ALA A 153 5.33 -1.51 -3.76
N THR A 154 6.41 -2.26 -3.63
CA THR A 154 7.46 -2.37 -4.67
C THR A 154 7.10 -3.48 -5.64
N VAL A 155 7.29 -3.25 -6.93
CA VAL A 155 6.95 -4.19 -8.01
C VAL A 155 8.21 -4.52 -8.81
N THR A 156 8.45 -5.82 -9.00
CA THR A 156 9.61 -6.35 -9.72
C THR A 156 9.15 -7.21 -10.90
N ASN A 157 9.64 -6.92 -12.10
CA ASN A 157 9.41 -7.70 -13.33
C ASN A 157 7.94 -8.07 -13.61
N ALA A 158 6.99 -7.23 -13.22
CA ALA A 158 5.56 -7.45 -13.45
C ALA A 158 5.05 -6.49 -14.53
N LYS A 159 4.01 -6.91 -15.26
CA LYS A 159 3.38 -6.07 -16.29
C LYS A 159 2.18 -5.35 -15.69
N LYS A 160 2.15 -4.02 -15.74
CA LYS A 160 0.96 -3.24 -15.36
C LYS A 160 -0.24 -3.68 -16.20
N VAL A 161 -1.36 -3.89 -15.53
CA VAL A 161 -2.69 -4.08 -16.12
C VAL A 161 -3.66 -3.11 -15.44
N GLU A 162 -4.87 -2.99 -15.95
CA GLU A 162 -5.90 -2.19 -15.28
C GLU A 162 -6.12 -2.69 -13.84
N ASP A 163 -6.12 -1.76 -12.89
CA ASP A 163 -6.35 -1.98 -11.45
C ASP A 163 -5.31 -2.85 -10.73
N GLY A 164 -4.19 -3.20 -11.38
CA GLY A 164 -3.12 -3.96 -10.74
C GLY A 164 -2.04 -4.45 -11.69
N PHE A 165 -1.54 -5.66 -11.47
CA PHE A 165 -0.38 -6.20 -12.18
C PHE A 165 -0.57 -7.67 -12.59
N LYS A 166 0.05 -8.04 -13.71
CA LYS A 166 0.27 -9.42 -14.13
C LYS A 166 1.68 -9.85 -13.73
N PHE A 167 1.75 -10.94 -12.98
CA PHE A 167 2.98 -11.58 -12.54
C PHE A 167 3.21 -12.87 -13.33
N THR A 168 4.45 -13.11 -13.75
CA THR A 168 4.84 -14.30 -14.52
C THR A 168 6.22 -14.80 -14.10
N GLY A 169 6.28 -16.01 -13.54
CA GLY A 169 7.51 -16.65 -13.08
C GLY A 169 8.02 -16.16 -11.72
N SER A 170 9.09 -16.81 -11.22
CA SER A 170 9.62 -16.59 -9.87
C SER A 170 10.23 -15.20 -9.63
N GLU A 171 10.66 -14.53 -10.70
CA GLU A 171 11.30 -13.22 -10.60
C GLU A 171 10.29 -12.06 -10.70
N SER A 172 9.00 -12.38 -10.85
CA SER A 172 7.90 -11.42 -11.02
C SER A 172 7.01 -11.41 -9.79
N TYR A 173 7.13 -10.36 -8.97
CA TYR A 173 6.38 -10.24 -7.71
C TYR A 173 6.16 -8.78 -7.33
N ALA A 174 5.23 -8.55 -6.43
CA ALA A 174 5.10 -7.30 -5.69
C ALA A 174 5.22 -7.57 -4.20
N MET A 175 5.86 -6.65 -3.49
CA MET A 175 6.09 -6.69 -2.04
C MET A 175 5.48 -5.44 -1.42
N TRP A 176 4.55 -5.61 -0.47
CA TRP A 176 3.93 -4.52 0.27
C TRP A 176 4.47 -4.49 1.72
N PRO A 177 5.45 -3.62 2.03
CA PRO A 177 6.23 -3.66 3.27
C PRO A 177 5.52 -3.01 4.46
N VAL A 178 4.35 -3.53 4.81
CA VAL A 178 3.45 -2.92 5.81
C VAL A 178 4.03 -2.87 7.22
N ASN A 179 4.98 -3.74 7.58
CA ASN A 179 5.61 -3.74 8.89
C ASN A 179 7.13 -3.95 8.78
N MET A 180 7.76 -3.09 7.98
CA MET A 180 9.21 -3.02 7.83
C MET A 180 9.72 -1.64 8.24
N ARG A 181 10.55 -1.63 9.29
CA ARG A 181 11.20 -0.43 9.80
C ARG A 181 12.09 0.26 8.76
N GLU A 182 12.75 -0.51 7.88
CA GLU A 182 13.55 0.03 6.77
C GLU A 182 12.74 0.95 5.84
N TYR A 183 11.43 0.70 5.72
CA TYR A 183 10.49 1.48 4.92
C TYR A 183 9.69 2.48 5.77
N HIS A 184 10.11 2.73 7.03
CA HIS A 184 9.39 3.55 8.01
C HIS A 184 7.90 3.15 8.21
N SER A 185 7.54 1.92 7.85
CA SER A 185 6.19 1.41 7.97
C SER A 185 6.13 0.42 9.12
N VAL A 186 5.40 0.77 10.19
CA VAL A 186 5.26 -0.08 11.39
C VAL A 186 3.77 -0.31 11.66
N HIS A 187 3.13 -1.10 10.80
CA HIS A 187 1.76 -1.55 11.00
C HIS A 187 1.71 -2.84 11.81
N SER A 188 2.21 -2.80 13.04
CA SER A 188 2.28 -3.98 13.93
C SER A 188 0.94 -4.64 14.23
N PHE A 189 -0.19 -4.00 13.89
CA PHE A 189 -1.50 -4.63 13.95
C PHE A 189 -1.55 -5.93 13.14
N VAL A 190 -0.78 -6.02 12.04
CA VAL A 190 -0.78 -7.23 11.21
C VAL A 190 -0.37 -8.45 12.02
N ASP A 191 0.53 -8.31 13.00
CA ASP A 191 0.94 -9.41 13.89
C ASP A 191 -0.20 -10.00 14.74
N TYR A 192 -1.31 -9.27 14.90
CA TYR A 192 -2.43 -9.65 15.76
C TYR A 192 -3.71 -9.93 14.97
N ALA A 193 -4.08 -9.04 14.04
CA ALA A 193 -5.30 -9.22 13.26
C ALA A 193 -5.25 -8.44 11.95
N PHE A 194 -5.63 -9.07 10.84
CA PHE A 194 -5.82 -8.39 9.57
C PHE A 194 -6.80 -9.13 8.67
N THR A 195 -7.31 -8.41 7.66
CA THR A 195 -7.91 -9.02 6.46
C THR A 195 -7.23 -8.44 5.23
N LEU A 196 -6.67 -9.29 4.38
CA LEU A 196 -6.13 -8.91 3.08
C LEU A 196 -7.07 -9.47 2.00
N VAL A 197 -7.71 -8.61 1.22
CA VAL A 197 -8.60 -9.01 0.13
C VAL A 197 -7.97 -8.62 -1.20
N ALA A 198 -7.98 -9.50 -2.19
CA ALA A 198 -7.49 -9.20 -3.53
C ALA A 198 -8.38 -9.86 -4.60
N THR A 199 -8.49 -9.21 -5.76
CA THR A 199 -9.06 -9.83 -6.96
C THR A 199 -7.95 -10.50 -7.74
N VAL A 200 -8.11 -11.78 -8.07
CA VAL A 200 -7.06 -12.57 -8.73
C VAL A 200 -7.60 -13.26 -9.98
N THR A 201 -6.74 -13.51 -10.95
CA THR A 201 -7.03 -14.40 -12.07
C THR A 201 -5.81 -15.22 -12.41
N ILE A 202 -5.98 -16.52 -12.58
CA ILE A 202 -4.91 -17.42 -13.03
C ILE A 202 -4.91 -17.44 -14.56
N ASP A 203 -3.86 -16.89 -15.14
CA ASP A 203 -3.74 -16.70 -16.59
C ASP A 203 -3.15 -17.91 -17.30
N GLU A 204 -2.43 -18.79 -16.60
CA GLU A 204 -1.84 -20.03 -17.15
C GLU A 204 -1.81 -21.11 -16.05
N VAL A 205 -2.06 -22.36 -16.46
CA VAL A 205 -1.89 -23.51 -15.56
C VAL A 205 -0.42 -23.65 -15.23
N PRO A 206 -0.05 -23.71 -13.93
CA PRO A 206 1.35 -23.74 -13.57
C PRO A 206 1.95 -25.12 -13.87
N ASN A 207 3.25 -25.17 -14.19
CA ASN A 207 3.97 -26.44 -14.36
C ASN A 207 4.27 -27.15 -13.01
N GLY A 208 3.92 -26.51 -11.89
CA GLY A 208 4.11 -26.97 -10.52
C GLY A 208 3.15 -26.24 -9.57
N GLY A 209 3.39 -26.28 -8.25
CA GLY A 209 2.70 -25.37 -7.33
C GLY A 209 3.23 -23.94 -7.48
N ALA A 210 2.35 -22.95 -7.50
CA ALA A 210 2.71 -21.54 -7.65
C ALA A 210 2.11 -20.67 -6.55
N SER A 211 2.94 -19.71 -6.07
CA SER A 211 2.52 -18.73 -5.09
C SER A 211 1.62 -17.68 -5.72
N LEU A 212 0.51 -17.35 -5.04
CA LEU A 212 -0.42 -16.32 -5.50
C LEU A 212 -0.33 -15.05 -4.65
N LEU A 213 -0.60 -15.17 -3.35
CA LEU A 213 -0.43 -14.08 -2.38
C LEU A 213 -0.32 -14.62 -0.95
N GLY A 214 0.33 -13.86 -0.08
CA GLY A 214 0.53 -14.26 1.31
C GLY A 214 1.14 -13.18 2.19
N ALA A 215 1.08 -13.42 3.49
CA ALA A 215 1.78 -12.67 4.52
C ALA A 215 3.07 -13.40 4.91
N SER A 216 4.20 -12.70 4.93
CA SER A 216 5.52 -13.28 5.19
C SER A 216 6.12 -12.81 6.51
N LEU A 217 6.78 -13.73 7.22
CA LEU A 217 7.58 -13.44 8.41
C LEU A 217 8.91 -12.81 8.02
N GLY A 218 9.42 -11.91 8.87
CA GLY A 218 10.78 -11.37 8.77
C GLY A 218 11.87 -12.33 9.27
N ASP A 219 11.71 -13.63 9.03
CA ASP A 219 12.75 -14.62 9.30
C ASP A 219 13.71 -14.75 8.09
N ASN A 220 14.79 -15.53 8.25
CA ASN A 220 15.77 -15.69 7.19
C ASN A 220 15.23 -16.42 5.95
N GLU A 221 14.11 -17.13 6.09
CA GLU A 221 13.50 -17.94 5.03
C GLU A 221 12.34 -17.22 4.34
N ASN A 222 11.92 -16.06 4.85
CA ASN A 222 10.69 -15.36 4.48
C ASN A 222 9.45 -16.26 4.55
N THR A 223 9.34 -17.05 5.62
CA THR A 223 8.28 -18.05 5.79
C THR A 223 6.90 -17.44 5.58
N THR A 224 6.09 -18.05 4.72
CA THR A 224 4.69 -17.65 4.55
C THR A 224 3.89 -18.04 5.79
N PHE A 225 3.33 -17.05 6.47
CA PHE A 225 2.55 -17.25 7.69
C PHE A 225 1.09 -17.60 7.40
N VAL A 226 0.45 -16.85 6.51
CA VAL A 226 -0.88 -17.13 5.95
C VAL A 226 -0.79 -16.84 4.46
N GLY A 227 -1.21 -17.78 3.61
CA GLY A 227 -1.13 -17.57 2.17
C GLY A 227 -1.97 -18.54 1.36
N LEU A 228 -2.04 -18.27 0.06
CA LEU A 228 -2.74 -19.07 -0.92
C LEU A 228 -1.82 -19.37 -2.11
N LEU A 229 -1.79 -20.63 -2.49
CA LEU A 229 -1.14 -21.18 -3.66
C LEU A 229 -2.17 -21.87 -4.55
N TYR A 230 -1.78 -22.13 -5.78
CA TYR A 230 -2.56 -22.89 -6.75
C TYR A 230 -1.69 -23.94 -7.42
N THR A 231 -2.27 -25.09 -7.71
CA THR A 231 -1.55 -26.28 -8.18
C THR A 231 -1.92 -26.65 -9.61
N LEU A 232 -1.06 -27.41 -10.29
CA LEU A 232 -1.33 -27.97 -11.61
C LEU A 232 -2.56 -28.90 -11.69
N ALA A 233 -3.06 -29.37 -10.54
CA ALA A 233 -4.24 -30.23 -10.45
C ALA A 233 -5.56 -29.43 -10.37
N ASN A 234 -5.50 -28.11 -10.63
CA ASN A 234 -6.62 -27.20 -10.50
C ASN A 234 -7.15 -27.07 -9.07
N GLU A 235 -6.32 -27.35 -8.06
CA GLU A 235 -6.70 -27.26 -6.64
C GLU A 235 -6.02 -26.05 -5.98
N TRP A 236 -6.73 -25.42 -5.05
CA TRP A 236 -6.15 -24.44 -4.13
C TRP A 236 -5.32 -25.13 -3.05
N GLU A 237 -4.26 -24.47 -2.60
CA GLU A 237 -3.43 -24.93 -1.48
C GLU A 237 -3.22 -23.77 -0.50
N THR A 238 -3.71 -23.91 0.73
CA THR A 238 -3.56 -22.88 1.76
C THR A 238 -2.29 -23.12 2.56
N VAL A 239 -1.60 -22.04 2.94
CA VAL A 239 -0.42 -22.11 3.80
C VAL A 239 -0.72 -21.49 5.15
N PHE A 240 -0.38 -22.23 6.21
CA PHE A 240 -0.46 -21.79 7.59
C PHE A 240 0.87 -22.11 8.28
N SER A 241 1.59 -21.07 8.72
CA SER A 241 2.91 -21.19 9.37
C SER A 241 3.89 -22.07 8.58
N GLY A 242 4.03 -21.81 7.28
CA GLY A 242 4.91 -22.56 6.37
C GLY A 242 4.39 -23.94 5.94
N THR A 243 3.29 -24.44 6.53
CA THR A 243 2.71 -25.73 6.15
C THR A 243 1.63 -25.54 5.10
N ALA A 244 1.82 -26.15 3.94
CA ALA A 244 0.88 -26.13 2.84
C ALA A 244 -0.11 -27.30 2.94
N THR A 245 -1.39 -27.06 2.67
CA THR A 245 -2.46 -28.08 2.71
C THR A 245 -3.39 -27.89 1.52
N ARG A 246 -3.58 -28.96 0.75
CA ARG A 246 -4.51 -28.97 -0.39
C ARG A 246 -5.95 -28.83 0.08
N SER A 247 -6.72 -28.03 -0.64
CA SER A 247 -8.16 -27.92 -0.51
C SER A 247 -8.86 -28.82 -1.54
N GLU A 248 -10.09 -29.21 -1.24
CA GLU A 248 -10.98 -29.88 -2.21
C GLU A 248 -11.61 -28.89 -3.20
N ILE A 249 -11.45 -27.58 -2.96
CA ILE A 249 -11.97 -26.53 -3.82
C ILE A 249 -11.02 -26.30 -4.99
N THR A 250 -11.60 -26.34 -6.19
CA THR A 250 -10.85 -26.18 -7.43
C THR A 250 -10.89 -24.74 -7.96
N TRP A 251 -9.93 -24.45 -8.82
CA TRP A 251 -9.83 -23.21 -9.57
C TRP A 251 -9.90 -23.47 -11.08
N GLU A 252 -10.36 -22.46 -11.80
CA GLU A 252 -10.58 -22.47 -13.23
C GLU A 252 -9.71 -21.43 -13.91
N TRP A 253 -9.13 -21.82 -15.03
CA TRP A 253 -8.28 -20.95 -15.83
C TRP A 253 -9.07 -19.77 -16.38
N GLY A 254 -8.48 -18.56 -16.30
CA GLY A 254 -9.10 -17.32 -16.80
C GLY A 254 -10.28 -16.81 -15.98
N LYS A 255 -10.74 -17.56 -14.98
CA LYS A 255 -11.78 -17.12 -14.05
C LYS A 255 -11.19 -16.17 -13.02
N GLU A 256 -11.94 -15.11 -12.77
CA GLU A 256 -11.62 -14.16 -11.71
C GLU A 256 -12.19 -14.63 -10.37
N TYR A 257 -11.40 -14.44 -9.33
CA TYR A 257 -11.74 -14.82 -7.95
C TYR A 257 -11.49 -13.66 -7.00
N GLN A 258 -12.32 -13.54 -5.97
CA GLN A 258 -11.97 -12.77 -4.78
C GLN A 258 -11.27 -13.69 -3.79
N VAL A 259 -10.03 -13.36 -3.40
CA VAL A 259 -9.30 -14.05 -2.33
C VAL A 259 -9.28 -13.18 -1.09
N ALA A 260 -9.55 -13.75 0.08
CA ALA A 260 -9.33 -13.10 1.37
C ALA A 260 -8.44 -13.95 2.28
N LEU A 261 -7.38 -13.35 2.83
CA LEU A 261 -6.58 -13.92 3.93
C LEU A 261 -6.97 -13.21 5.22
N ILE A 262 -7.35 -13.96 6.24
CA ILE A 262 -7.76 -13.41 7.54
C ILE A 262 -6.88 -14.00 8.62
N LEU A 263 -6.36 -13.12 9.48
CA LEU A 263 -5.73 -13.48 10.75
C LEU A 263 -6.52 -12.83 11.89
N GLN A 264 -6.81 -13.59 12.93
CA GLN A 264 -7.37 -13.10 14.18
C GLN A 264 -6.73 -13.84 15.36
N GLY A 265 -5.79 -13.18 16.03
CA GLY A 265 -4.99 -13.78 17.08
C GLY A 265 -4.16 -14.94 16.55
N ASN A 266 -4.49 -16.16 16.98
CA ASN A 266 -3.86 -17.41 16.56
C ASN A 266 -4.69 -18.20 15.53
N GLU A 267 -5.74 -17.60 14.99
CA GLU A 267 -6.60 -18.22 13.99
C GLU A 267 -6.37 -17.60 12.61
N GLY A 268 -6.07 -18.43 11.62
CA GLY A 268 -5.93 -18.05 10.23
C GLY A 268 -7.01 -18.69 9.37
N SER A 269 -7.54 -17.96 8.39
CA SER A 269 -8.48 -18.51 7.41
C SER A 269 -8.27 -17.89 6.04
N VAL A 270 -8.61 -18.66 5.01
CA VAL A 270 -8.52 -18.25 3.61
C VAL A 270 -9.86 -18.49 2.94
N TYR A 271 -10.40 -17.47 2.29
CA TYR A 271 -11.65 -17.52 1.54
C TYR A 271 -11.40 -17.26 0.06
N VAL A 272 -12.16 -17.94 -0.80
CA VAL A 272 -12.23 -17.69 -2.25
C VAL A 272 -13.70 -17.53 -2.62
N ASP A 273 -14.07 -16.40 -3.22
CA ASP A 273 -15.45 -16.01 -3.53
C ASP A 273 -16.40 -16.13 -2.32
N GLY A 274 -15.88 -15.77 -1.13
CA GLY A 274 -16.61 -15.89 0.14
C GLY A 274 -16.73 -17.32 0.68
N VAL A 275 -16.17 -18.33 0.02
CA VAL A 275 -16.17 -19.74 0.48
C VAL A 275 -14.87 -20.05 1.22
N LEU A 276 -14.96 -20.63 2.41
CA LEU A 276 -13.80 -21.03 3.21
C LEU A 276 -13.02 -22.16 2.52
N VAL A 277 -11.78 -21.89 2.13
CA VAL A 277 -10.87 -22.84 1.45
C VAL A 277 -10.00 -23.60 2.44
N GLY A 278 -9.63 -22.96 3.54
CA GLY A 278 -8.82 -23.56 4.59
C GLY A 278 -8.76 -22.68 5.84
N SER A 279 -8.51 -23.30 6.98
CA SER A 279 -8.36 -22.60 8.27
C SER A 279 -7.39 -23.32 9.20
N SER A 280 -6.83 -22.57 10.13
CA SER A 280 -6.01 -23.09 11.23
C SER A 280 -6.37 -22.33 12.50
N LYS A 281 -6.57 -23.05 13.61
CA LYS A 281 -6.89 -22.47 14.94
C LYS A 281 -5.70 -22.39 15.89
N THR A 282 -4.53 -22.83 15.44
CA THR A 282 -3.35 -23.07 16.28
C THR A 282 -2.10 -22.46 15.66
N LEU A 283 -2.23 -21.30 15.01
CA LEU A 283 -1.07 -20.56 14.54
C LEU A 283 -0.23 -20.06 15.74
N PRO A 284 1.10 -20.04 15.64
CA PRO A 284 1.93 -19.55 16.73
C PRO A 284 1.75 -18.03 16.89
N THR A 285 1.61 -17.57 18.14
CA THR A 285 1.56 -16.14 18.46
C THR A 285 2.91 -15.47 18.20
N ILE A 286 2.94 -14.13 18.24
CA ILE A 286 4.18 -13.36 18.06
C ILE A 286 5.28 -13.78 19.06
N GLU A 287 4.92 -14.08 20.31
CA GLU A 287 5.86 -14.54 21.34
C GLU A 287 6.43 -15.93 21.04
N ALA A 288 5.61 -16.81 20.46
CA ALA A 288 6.00 -18.17 20.13
C ALA A 288 6.87 -18.23 18.86
N ARG A 289 6.47 -17.52 17.79
CA ARG A 289 7.18 -17.52 16.51
C ARG A 289 8.42 -16.62 16.49
N ARG A 290 8.51 -15.64 17.41
CA ARG A 290 9.64 -14.70 17.59
C ARG A 290 10.00 -13.84 16.38
N HIS A 291 9.16 -13.83 15.37
CA HIS A 291 9.34 -13.05 14.16
C HIS A 291 8.06 -12.27 13.87
N GLU A 292 8.22 -10.99 13.57
CA GLU A 292 7.13 -10.13 13.12
C GLU A 292 6.82 -10.46 11.66
N MET A 293 5.57 -10.29 11.25
CA MET A 293 5.25 -10.21 9.83
C MET A 293 5.81 -8.91 9.29
N THR A 294 6.39 -8.96 8.10
CA THR A 294 7.07 -7.81 7.53
C THR A 294 6.37 -7.26 6.29
N HIS A 295 5.90 -8.15 5.42
CA HIS A 295 5.29 -7.77 4.15
C HIS A 295 4.20 -8.74 3.71
N PHE A 296 3.33 -8.23 2.86
CA PHE A 296 2.53 -9.07 1.97
C PHE A 296 3.24 -9.21 0.64
N TYR A 297 3.14 -10.37 0.01
CA TYR A 297 3.63 -10.60 -1.34
C TYR A 297 2.49 -10.96 -2.29
N PHE A 298 2.71 -10.67 -3.57
CA PHE A 298 1.82 -11.02 -4.67
C PHE A 298 2.64 -11.60 -5.83
N GLY A 299 2.24 -12.76 -6.37
CA GLY A 299 3.00 -13.47 -7.39
C GLY A 299 4.24 -14.19 -6.84
N GLY A 300 5.29 -14.30 -7.64
CA GLY A 300 6.55 -14.97 -7.27
C GLY A 300 6.58 -16.49 -7.43
N GLY A 301 5.53 -17.10 -8.01
CA GLY A 301 5.53 -18.53 -8.34
C GLY A 301 6.41 -18.82 -9.55
N LYS A 302 7.40 -19.72 -9.39
CA LYS A 302 8.35 -20.13 -10.44
C LYS A 302 7.70 -20.43 -11.79
N ASP A 303 6.57 -21.15 -11.74
CA ASP A 303 5.82 -21.56 -12.92
C ASP A 303 4.42 -20.91 -12.97
N GLY A 304 4.20 -19.84 -12.20
CA GLY A 304 2.92 -19.18 -12.09
C GLY A 304 2.75 -18.03 -13.09
N SER A 305 1.53 -17.88 -13.62
CA SER A 305 1.07 -16.69 -14.34
C SER A 305 -0.27 -16.25 -13.75
N ALA A 306 -0.29 -15.10 -13.07
CA ALA A 306 -1.50 -14.61 -12.42
C ALA A 306 -1.59 -13.08 -12.45
N ARG A 307 -2.82 -12.57 -12.49
CA ARG A 307 -3.14 -11.16 -12.31
C ARG A 307 -3.64 -10.95 -10.89
N VAL A 308 -3.16 -9.90 -10.24
CA VAL A 308 -3.68 -9.44 -8.95
C VAL A 308 -4.11 -7.99 -9.11
N LYS A 309 -5.31 -7.67 -8.64
CA LYS A 309 -5.98 -6.37 -8.76
C LYS A 309 -6.68 -6.02 -7.46
N ASN A 310 -6.91 -4.73 -7.23
CA ASN A 310 -7.76 -4.21 -6.14
C ASN A 310 -7.49 -4.90 -4.80
N VAL A 311 -6.34 -4.60 -4.19
CA VAL A 311 -5.90 -5.17 -2.93
C VAL A 311 -6.29 -4.27 -1.77
N PHE A 312 -7.10 -4.77 -0.84
CA PHE A 312 -7.55 -4.07 0.36
C PHE A 312 -6.90 -4.68 1.60
N LEU A 313 -6.38 -3.83 2.49
CA LEU A 313 -5.84 -4.25 3.79
C LEU A 313 -6.66 -3.66 4.93
N TYR A 314 -7.22 -4.52 5.78
CA TYR A 314 -7.94 -4.12 6.98
C TYR A 314 -7.18 -4.50 8.25
N ASN A 315 -7.27 -3.67 9.29
CA ASN A 315 -6.69 -3.92 10.63
C ASN A 315 -7.59 -4.77 11.54
N ARG A 316 -8.50 -5.55 10.95
CA ARG A 316 -9.46 -6.40 11.65
C ARG A 316 -9.92 -7.56 10.77
N PRO A 317 -10.47 -8.64 11.34
CA PRO A 317 -11.22 -9.62 10.59
C PRO A 317 -12.48 -8.99 9.97
N LEU A 318 -12.78 -9.38 8.73
CA LEU A 318 -14.06 -9.11 8.08
C LEU A 318 -14.98 -10.33 8.21
N SER A 319 -16.27 -10.05 8.36
CA SER A 319 -17.33 -11.06 8.25
C SER A 319 -17.56 -11.49 6.81
N GLU A 320 -18.20 -12.64 6.59
CA GLU A 320 -18.56 -13.12 5.24
C GLU A 320 -19.45 -12.11 4.50
N GLU A 321 -20.36 -11.43 5.22
CA GLU A 321 -21.20 -10.38 4.65
C GLU A 321 -20.40 -9.15 4.22
N GLU A 322 -19.32 -8.83 4.94
CA GLU A 322 -18.41 -7.75 4.57
C GLU A 322 -17.53 -8.12 3.38
N LEU A 323 -17.04 -9.37 3.30
CA LEU A 323 -16.31 -9.87 2.13
C LEU A 323 -17.18 -9.77 0.87
N LYS A 324 -18.44 -10.21 0.96
CA LYS A 324 -19.39 -10.09 -0.14
C LYS A 324 -19.58 -8.64 -0.59
N LYS A 325 -19.66 -7.69 0.34
CA LYS A 325 -19.75 -6.26 0.00
C LYS A 325 -18.51 -5.75 -0.71
N VAL A 326 -17.32 -6.20 -0.32
CA VAL A 326 -16.08 -5.88 -1.07
C VAL A 326 -16.19 -6.41 -2.50
N ASP A 327 -16.74 -7.60 -2.69
CA ASP A 327 -16.91 -8.20 -4.03
C ASP A 327 -17.85 -7.40 -4.92
N ASP A 328 -19.05 -7.13 -4.40
CA ASP A 328 -20.08 -6.35 -5.09
C ASP A 328 -19.56 -4.94 -5.47
N SER A 329 -18.71 -4.35 -4.61
CA SER A 329 -18.11 -3.05 -4.85
C SER A 329 -17.10 -3.06 -6.00
N ASN A 330 -16.23 -4.08 -6.07
CA ASN A 330 -15.26 -4.26 -7.16
C ASN A 330 -15.98 -4.47 -8.51
N ALA A 331 -17.03 -5.28 -8.52
CA ALA A 331 -17.84 -5.49 -9.72
C ALA A 331 -18.55 -4.21 -10.19
N SER A 332 -18.95 -3.35 -9.25
CA SER A 332 -19.59 -2.07 -9.55
C SER A 332 -18.60 -1.02 -10.06
N TRP A 333 -17.38 -1.01 -9.52
CA TRP A 333 -16.28 -0.17 -10.00
C TRP A 333 -15.95 -0.45 -11.47
N LYS A 334 -15.81 -1.74 -11.82
CA LYS A 334 -15.55 -2.17 -13.21
C LYS A 334 -16.62 -1.73 -14.19
N ARG A 335 -17.90 -1.94 -13.84
CA ARG A 335 -19.02 -1.50 -14.69
C ARG A 335 -19.02 0.01 -14.93
N ALA A 336 -18.65 0.80 -13.92
CA ALA A 336 -18.52 2.25 -14.08
C ALA A 336 -17.37 2.61 -15.03
N ALA A 337 -16.22 1.95 -14.91
CA ALA A 337 -15.07 2.13 -15.80
C ALA A 337 -15.41 1.76 -17.26
N ASP A 338 -15.99 0.58 -17.49
CA ASP A 338 -16.38 0.10 -18.82
C ASP A 338 -17.42 1.02 -19.50
N SER A 339 -18.35 1.58 -18.72
CA SER A 339 -19.36 2.51 -19.23
C SER A 339 -18.78 3.87 -19.67
N SER A 340 -17.63 4.26 -19.10
CA SER A 340 -16.96 5.52 -19.44
C SER A 340 -16.10 5.42 -20.71
N ASP A 341 -15.57 4.23 -21.02
CA ASP A 341 -14.75 3.98 -22.22
C ASP A 341 -15.60 3.71 -23.49
N GLY A 342 -16.90 3.42 -23.32
CA GLY A 342 -17.85 3.15 -24.41
C GLY A 342 -18.37 4.37 -25.17
N SER A 343 -18.05 5.61 -24.76
CA SER A 343 -18.59 6.83 -25.41
C SER A 343 -17.79 7.35 -26.60
N GLY A 344 -16.70 6.67 -27.00
CA GLY A 344 -15.74 7.17 -27.98
C GLY A 344 -15.44 6.24 -29.16
N LYS A 345 -16.43 5.64 -29.83
CA LYS A 345 -16.19 5.07 -31.17
C LYS A 345 -17.46 4.96 -32.01
N SER A 346 -17.73 6.01 -32.79
CA SER A 346 -18.51 5.91 -34.01
C SER A 346 -17.79 6.62 -35.16
N THR A 347 -17.53 5.83 -36.20
CA THR A 347 -17.32 6.17 -37.62
C THR A 347 -16.20 7.13 -38.05
N ALA A 348 -15.17 6.56 -38.70
CA ALA A 348 -14.49 7.01 -39.93
C ALA A 348 -13.34 6.03 -40.21
N ASP A 349 -13.58 4.91 -40.88
CA ASP A 349 -13.49 4.70 -42.34
C ASP A 349 -12.14 5.07 -42.99
N GLY A 350 -11.47 3.99 -43.44
CA GLY A 350 -10.51 3.84 -44.54
C GLY A 350 -9.52 4.94 -44.91
N SER A 351 -8.22 4.64 -44.78
CA SER A 351 -7.31 4.53 -45.94
C SER A 351 -5.95 3.90 -45.59
N LYS A 352 -5.46 3.12 -46.56
CA LYS A 352 -4.32 2.19 -46.57
C LYS A 352 -2.96 2.86 -46.84
N ALA A 353 -1.91 2.01 -46.72
CA ALA A 353 -0.61 1.98 -47.43
C ALA A 353 0.58 2.57 -46.65
N SER A 354 1.51 1.77 -46.10
CA SER A 354 2.69 1.11 -46.75
C SER A 354 3.70 2.16 -47.24
N GLU A 355 5.03 2.13 -47.06
CA GLU A 355 6.04 1.17 -46.61
C GLU A 355 7.41 1.92 -46.69
N HIS A 356 8.49 1.26 -46.24
CA HIS A 356 9.91 1.42 -46.66
C HIS A 356 10.89 2.39 -45.93
N ARG A 357 11.81 1.77 -45.15
CA ARG A 357 13.30 1.69 -45.25
C ARG A 357 14.09 2.93 -45.72
N ALA A 358 15.33 3.25 -45.31
CA ALA A 358 16.34 2.80 -44.32
C ALA A 358 17.65 3.64 -44.55
N VAL A 359 18.62 3.54 -43.62
CA VAL A 359 20.10 3.80 -43.76
C VAL A 359 20.54 5.30 -43.74
N ASP A 360 21.62 5.82 -43.09
CA ASP A 360 22.84 5.29 -42.45
C ASP A 360 23.46 6.26 -41.40
N SER A 361 24.31 5.67 -40.55
CA SER A 361 25.44 6.12 -39.68
C SER A 361 25.95 7.58 -39.55
N SER A 362 26.32 7.98 -38.31
CA SER A 362 27.73 8.07 -37.82
C SER A 362 27.89 8.78 -36.45
N LYS A 363 29.05 8.52 -35.82
CA LYS A 363 29.52 8.75 -34.42
C LYS A 363 29.49 10.19 -33.86
N ALA A 364 29.28 10.35 -32.54
CA ALA A 364 30.32 10.67 -31.51
C ALA A 364 29.77 11.44 -30.26
N SER A 365 30.09 10.89 -29.07
CA SER A 365 30.53 11.55 -27.82
C SER A 365 29.77 12.79 -27.27
N GLY A 366 29.17 12.63 -26.08
CA GLY A 366 28.85 13.73 -25.14
C GLY A 366 28.11 13.25 -23.89
N LYS A 367 28.61 13.62 -22.70
CA LYS A 367 28.11 13.26 -21.35
C LYS A 367 26.64 13.66 -21.08
N PRO A 368 25.94 13.02 -20.12
CA PRO A 368 24.53 13.29 -19.85
C PRO A 368 24.36 14.51 -18.92
N ALA A 369 23.54 15.47 -19.34
CA ALA A 369 22.86 16.39 -18.45
C ALA A 369 21.45 15.82 -18.23
N GLY A 370 21.15 15.48 -16.97
CA GLY A 370 19.85 14.95 -16.57
C GLY A 370 18.82 16.07 -16.49
N ASP A 371 17.93 16.13 -17.48
CA ASP A 371 16.69 16.89 -17.38
C ASP A 371 15.61 15.96 -16.81
N SER A 372 15.18 16.28 -15.59
CA SER A 372 14.05 15.69 -14.90
C SER A 372 12.75 16.21 -15.54
N SER A 373 12.25 15.47 -16.52
CA SER A 373 10.90 15.67 -17.05
C SER A 373 9.89 14.91 -16.20
N THR A 374 9.36 15.56 -15.16
CA THR A 374 8.12 15.14 -14.47
C THR A 374 6.95 15.30 -15.43
N ARG A 375 6.70 14.27 -16.24
CA ARG A 375 5.50 14.22 -17.08
C ARG A 375 4.36 13.64 -16.25
N ALA A 376 3.44 14.54 -15.94
CA ALA A 376 2.21 14.34 -15.21
C ALA A 376 1.40 13.10 -15.64
N ASP A 377 1.25 12.14 -14.71
CA ASP A 377 0.13 11.19 -14.69
C ASP A 377 -0.99 11.70 -13.77
N GLY A 378 -1.40 12.94 -14.04
CA GLY A 378 -2.56 13.57 -13.39
C GLY A 378 -3.89 13.25 -14.08
N PHE A 379 -3.93 12.43 -15.12
CA PHE A 379 -5.09 12.38 -16.01
C PHE A 379 -6.22 11.43 -15.60
N ARG A 380 -6.00 10.48 -14.68
CA ARG A 380 -7.08 9.56 -14.21
C ARG A 380 -7.63 9.87 -12.82
N VAL A 381 -6.83 10.43 -11.92
CA VAL A 381 -7.35 11.00 -10.65
C VAL A 381 -8.22 12.24 -10.91
N LEU A 382 -7.95 12.99 -11.99
CA LEU A 382 -8.75 14.17 -12.36
C LEU A 382 -10.15 13.83 -12.90
N ILE A 383 -10.34 12.65 -13.51
CA ILE A 383 -11.67 12.20 -13.96
C ILE A 383 -12.57 11.88 -12.76
N LEU A 384 -12.01 11.34 -11.67
CA LEU A 384 -12.72 11.17 -10.39
C LEU A 384 -13.07 12.52 -9.72
N LEU A 385 -12.33 13.59 -10.02
CA LEU A 385 -12.59 14.94 -9.48
C LEU A 385 -13.68 15.71 -10.24
N LEU A 386 -13.95 15.41 -11.52
CA LEU A 386 -14.91 16.18 -12.33
C LEU A 386 -16.37 15.67 -12.25
N LEU A 387 -16.58 14.39 -11.92
CA LEU A 387 -17.94 13.83 -11.81
C LEU A 387 -18.67 14.20 -10.49
N GLY A 388 -17.99 14.87 -9.56
CA GLY A 388 -18.58 15.39 -8.32
C GLY A 388 -19.15 16.80 -8.41
N LEU A 389 -19.05 17.50 -9.56
CA LEU A 389 -19.44 18.92 -9.67
C LEU A 389 -20.69 19.21 -10.53
N TRP A 390 -21.35 18.19 -11.10
CA TRP A 390 -22.56 18.38 -11.91
C TRP A 390 -23.76 17.71 -11.25
N GLY A 391 -24.23 18.31 -10.16
CA GLY A 391 -25.40 17.87 -9.41
C GLY A 391 -26.08 18.97 -8.61
N PHE A 392 -25.90 20.25 -8.98
CA PHE A 392 -26.64 21.38 -8.39
C PHE A 392 -26.88 22.46 -9.46
N ALA A 393 -27.86 22.22 -10.33
CA ALA A 393 -28.58 23.29 -11.04
C ALA A 393 -29.81 22.69 -11.76
N ALA A 394 -30.89 22.42 -11.01
CA ALA A 394 -32.27 22.44 -11.52
C ALA A 394 -33.27 22.10 -10.39
N LEU A 395 -33.51 23.02 -9.47
CA LEU A 395 -34.83 23.19 -8.85
C LEU A 395 -34.93 24.57 -8.17
N CYS A 396 -35.34 25.57 -8.95
CA CYS A 396 -36.07 26.76 -8.51
C CYS A 396 -37.16 27.00 -9.55
#